data_AF-A0A966PL15-F1
#
_entry.id   AF-A0A966PL15-F1
#
_cell.length_a   1.000
_cell.length_b   1.000
_cell.length_c   1.000
_cell.angle_alpha   90.00
_cell.angle_beta   90.00
_cell.angle_gamma   90.00
#
_symmetry.space_group_name_H-M   'P 1'
#
loop_
_entity.id
_entity.type
_entity.pdbx_description
1 polymer ?
#
loop_
_entity_poly.entity_id
_entity_poly.type
_entity_poly.pdbx_seq_one_letter_code
_entity_poly.pdbx_strand_id
1 'polypeptide(L)'
;MKSLDQIIEAEEQVFLDRVPKSVGLHQQASRSIPGGVPSSWASSRPTPVWVSHGKGAYVWDVDDNRLMGAGIIVPAPGYLAAVKKLVHQHGALLAFDEVKTGLVVHPGGVTAMYGVVPDIVCLAKALGGGLPCGAIGGTNEVMSAITDGRYNQVGTFNGNPLTMSATRAVLTEVLTDDAYARANEVGAYVLKNAVDILQSHGQGAHGYQFGFKVSVVFCAEPAINYRDFLEVSTGAMHLNYLMQFNGGVFLAPWGKSESLTMSVAHDRSHGDVFLQNLSRLGGVI
;
A
#
# COMPACT_ATOMS: atom_id res chain seq x y z
N MET A 1 26.99 -11.46 -19.03
CA MET A 1 25.84 -10.97 -18.24
C MET A 1 25.36 -12.13 -17.36
N LYS A 2 24.99 -11.89 -16.11
CA LYS A 2 24.31 -12.92 -15.28
C LYS A 2 22.88 -13.14 -15.80
N SER A 3 22.27 -14.29 -15.54
CA SER A 3 20.81 -14.42 -15.69
C SER A 3 20.07 -13.68 -14.58
N LEU A 4 18.77 -13.42 -14.77
CA LEU A 4 17.93 -12.81 -13.72
C LEU A 4 17.90 -13.69 -12.46
N ASP A 5 17.84 -15.01 -12.62
CA ASP A 5 17.86 -15.97 -11.50
C ASP A 5 19.17 -15.88 -10.70
N GLN A 6 20.32 -15.79 -11.38
CA GLN A 6 21.65 -15.61 -10.75
C GLN A 6 21.85 -14.24 -10.07
N ILE A 7 20.94 -13.30 -10.28
CA ILE A 7 20.89 -12.01 -9.58
C ILE A 7 19.93 -12.14 -8.39
N ILE A 8 18.76 -12.78 -8.56
CA ILE A 8 17.81 -13.07 -7.48
C ILE A 8 18.47 -13.94 -6.40
N GLU A 9 19.10 -15.07 -6.74
CA GLU A 9 19.79 -15.95 -5.78
C GLU A 9 20.86 -15.21 -4.96
N ALA A 10 21.56 -14.26 -5.59
CA ALA A 10 22.60 -13.48 -4.94
C ALA A 10 22.01 -12.45 -3.96
N GLU A 11 20.93 -11.74 -4.35
CA GLU A 11 20.27 -10.76 -3.50
C GLU A 11 19.39 -11.41 -2.41
N GLU A 12 18.85 -12.62 -2.63
CA GLU A 12 18.20 -13.44 -1.59
C GLU A 12 19.20 -13.86 -0.51
N GLN A 13 20.45 -14.20 -0.87
CA GLN A 13 21.50 -14.47 0.13
C GLN A 13 21.87 -13.22 0.93
N VAL A 14 22.07 -12.07 0.26
CA VAL A 14 22.35 -10.79 0.95
C VAL A 14 21.18 -10.39 1.88
N PHE A 15 19.94 -10.65 1.47
CA PHE A 15 18.77 -10.45 2.31
C PHE A 15 18.80 -11.38 3.54
N LEU A 16 19.07 -12.68 3.38
CA LEU A 16 19.16 -13.64 4.49
C LEU A 16 20.27 -13.27 5.49
N ASP A 17 21.44 -12.84 4.99
CA ASP A 17 22.56 -12.36 5.80
C ASP A 17 22.19 -11.11 6.62
N ARG A 18 21.20 -10.33 6.16
CA ARG A 18 20.66 -9.13 6.84
C ARG A 18 19.49 -9.39 7.79
N VAL A 19 18.84 -10.56 7.75
CA VAL A 19 17.67 -10.86 8.62
C VAL A 19 17.78 -12.14 9.48
N PRO A 20 18.96 -12.47 10.07
CA PRO A 20 19.16 -13.75 10.75
C PRO A 20 18.25 -13.97 11.98
N LYS A 21 17.88 -12.93 12.73
CA LYS A 21 16.92 -13.04 13.84
C LYS A 21 15.51 -13.32 13.30
N SER A 22 15.10 -12.66 12.21
CA SER A 22 13.82 -12.92 11.54
C SER A 22 13.72 -14.35 10.99
N VAL A 23 14.80 -14.90 10.43
CA VAL A 23 14.88 -16.33 10.04
C VAL A 23 14.64 -17.24 11.26
N GLY A 24 15.32 -16.97 12.38
CA GLY A 24 15.16 -17.74 13.61
C GLY A 24 13.73 -17.70 14.17
N LEU A 25 13.11 -16.52 14.21
CA LEU A 25 11.72 -16.35 14.65
C LEU A 25 10.72 -17.02 13.70
N HIS A 26 10.96 -16.98 12.38
CA HIS A 26 10.13 -17.70 11.40
C HIS A 26 10.19 -19.21 11.60
N GLN A 27 11.38 -19.78 11.82
CA GLN A 27 11.56 -21.20 12.13
C GLN A 27 10.93 -21.61 13.47
N GLN A 28 10.92 -20.72 14.46
CA GLN A 28 10.24 -20.94 15.73
C GLN A 28 8.70 -20.91 15.56
N ALA A 29 8.17 -19.86 14.93
CA ALA A 29 6.74 -19.67 14.74
C ALA A 29 6.11 -20.76 13.84
N SER A 30 6.83 -21.25 12.84
CA SER A 30 6.39 -22.32 11.94
C SER A 30 6.09 -23.65 12.65
N ARG A 31 6.50 -23.81 13.91
CA ARG A 31 6.17 -24.98 14.76
C ARG A 31 4.74 -24.92 15.34
N SER A 32 4.12 -23.74 15.34
CA SER A 32 2.83 -23.49 16.00
C SER A 32 1.82 -22.73 15.13
N ILE A 33 2.27 -22.08 14.06
CA ILE A 33 1.46 -21.28 13.15
C ILE A 33 1.77 -21.72 11.70
N PRO A 34 0.78 -22.12 10.88
CA PRO A 34 1.01 -22.48 9.48
C PRO A 34 1.71 -21.36 8.70
N GLY A 35 2.83 -21.69 8.03
CA GLY A 35 3.66 -20.72 7.32
C GLY A 35 4.44 -19.73 8.21
N GLY A 36 4.38 -19.89 9.55
CA GLY A 36 5.13 -19.12 10.52
C GLY A 36 4.68 -17.67 10.72
N VAL A 37 3.49 -17.29 10.26
CA VAL A 37 2.95 -15.92 10.33
C VAL A 37 1.45 -15.90 10.63
N PRO A 38 0.92 -14.90 11.37
CA PRO A 38 -0.50 -14.81 11.72
C PRO A 38 -1.42 -14.40 10.56
N SER A 39 -0.88 -14.13 9.37
CA SER A 39 -1.63 -13.81 8.16
C SER A 39 -0.85 -14.26 6.94
N SER A 40 -1.52 -14.89 5.96
CA SER A 40 -0.91 -15.32 4.70
C SER A 40 -0.27 -14.16 3.93
N TRP A 41 -0.81 -12.95 4.04
CA TRP A 41 -0.25 -11.72 3.47
C TRP A 41 1.14 -11.34 4.00
N ALA A 42 1.55 -11.87 5.15
CA ALA A 42 2.85 -11.58 5.77
C ALA A 42 3.92 -12.65 5.47
N SER A 43 3.57 -13.77 4.82
CA SER A 43 4.52 -14.84 4.51
C SER A 43 5.32 -14.46 3.25
N SER A 44 6.62 -14.18 3.35
CA SER A 44 7.46 -13.83 2.19
C SER A 44 8.60 -14.81 1.94
N ARG A 45 9.11 -14.80 0.69
CA ARG A 45 10.39 -15.43 0.34
C ARG A 45 11.55 -14.40 0.41
N PRO A 46 12.77 -14.83 0.78
CA PRO A 46 13.10 -16.17 1.26
C PRO A 46 12.61 -16.45 2.70
N THR A 47 12.34 -15.41 3.49
CA THR A 47 11.65 -15.50 4.81
C THR A 47 10.74 -14.27 5.03
N PRO A 48 9.70 -14.35 5.87
CA PRO A 48 9.06 -13.17 6.48
C PRO A 48 10.03 -12.37 7.36
N VAL A 49 9.96 -11.05 7.21
CA VAL A 49 10.65 -10.05 8.06
C VAL A 49 9.84 -9.84 9.34
N TRP A 50 10.47 -9.90 10.51
CA TRP A 50 9.80 -9.72 11.79
C TRP A 50 9.96 -8.29 12.30
N VAL A 51 8.86 -7.52 12.35
CA VAL A 51 8.88 -6.13 12.83
C VAL A 51 9.12 -6.05 14.34
N SER A 52 10.03 -5.18 14.78
CA SER A 52 10.29 -4.89 16.20
C SER A 52 9.50 -3.69 16.71
N HIS A 53 9.55 -2.56 15.98
CA HIS A 53 8.89 -1.32 16.35
C HIS A 53 8.73 -0.36 15.15
N GLY A 54 8.06 0.78 15.34
CA GLY A 54 8.00 1.85 14.35
C GLY A 54 8.00 3.24 14.97
N LYS A 55 8.53 4.22 14.25
CA LYS A 55 8.66 5.62 14.69
C LYS A 55 8.62 6.56 13.49
N GLY A 56 7.50 7.29 13.35
CA GLY A 56 7.31 8.31 12.32
C GLY A 56 7.14 7.71 10.92
N ALA A 57 8.12 7.95 10.05
CA ALA A 57 8.15 7.41 8.69
C ALA A 57 8.49 5.92 8.65
N TYR A 58 9.29 5.49 9.63
CA TYR A 58 10.04 4.26 9.55
C TYR A 58 9.44 3.18 10.45
N VAL A 59 9.36 1.96 9.92
CA VAL A 59 9.28 0.74 10.73
C VAL A 59 10.69 0.14 10.82
N TRP A 60 10.99 -0.58 11.91
CA TRP A 60 12.21 -1.36 12.11
C TRP A 60 11.88 -2.84 12.25
N ASP A 61 12.72 -3.72 11.71
CA ASP A 61 12.66 -5.15 12.02
C ASP A 61 13.44 -5.51 13.29
N VAL A 62 13.39 -6.77 13.70
CA VAL A 62 14.17 -7.30 14.83
C VAL A 62 15.67 -7.31 14.55
N ASP A 63 16.06 -7.27 13.28
CA ASP A 63 17.42 -7.20 12.76
C ASP A 63 17.94 -5.76 12.58
N ASP A 64 17.16 -4.78 13.06
CA ASP A 64 17.45 -3.35 13.09
C ASP A 64 17.45 -2.64 11.71
N ASN A 65 16.95 -3.30 10.65
CA ASN A 65 16.72 -2.73 9.30
C ASN A 65 15.47 -1.81 9.26
N ARG A 66 15.34 -0.93 8.26
CA ARG A 66 14.36 0.20 8.21
C ARG A 66 13.43 0.20 6.96
N LEU A 67 12.13 0.54 7.07
CA LEU A 67 11.06 -0.07 6.23
C LEU A 67 9.84 0.83 5.73
N MET A 68 9.21 0.61 4.53
CA MET A 68 8.01 1.34 3.93
C MET A 68 7.29 0.71 2.63
N GLY A 69 5.99 0.29 2.59
CA GLY A 69 5.38 -0.61 1.53
C GLY A 69 4.20 -0.19 0.55
N ALA A 70 3.63 -1.14 -0.26
CA ALA A 70 2.90 -1.05 -1.60
C ALA A 70 1.31 -0.82 -1.68
N GLY A 71 0.50 -0.79 -2.78
CA GLY A 71 0.52 -0.94 -4.29
C GLY A 71 -0.84 -0.46 -4.96
N ILE A 72 -0.94 0.00 -6.27
CA ILE A 72 -2.14 0.68 -6.96
C ILE A 72 -2.47 0.21 -8.43
N ILE A 73 -3.76 0.30 -8.87
CA ILE A 73 -4.27 0.44 -10.28
C ILE A 73 -5.35 1.55 -10.32
N VAL A 74 -5.61 2.22 -11.47
CA VAL A 74 -6.50 3.41 -11.60
C VAL A 74 -7.67 3.17 -12.58
N PRO A 75 -8.93 3.59 -12.28
CA PRO A 75 -10.07 3.43 -13.19
C PRO A 75 -10.10 4.49 -14.32
N ALA A 76 -10.58 4.09 -15.51
CA ALA A 76 -10.69 4.97 -16.66
C ALA A 76 -11.74 6.11 -16.47
N PRO A 77 -11.59 7.26 -17.16
CA PRO A 77 -12.57 8.36 -17.11
C PRO A 77 -14.01 7.89 -17.38
N GLY A 78 -14.94 8.32 -16.52
CA GLY A 78 -16.36 7.95 -16.61
C GLY A 78 -16.70 6.51 -16.16
N TYR A 79 -15.73 5.62 -15.96
CA TYR A 79 -15.96 4.20 -15.61
C TYR A 79 -16.84 4.04 -14.36
N LEU A 80 -16.49 4.72 -13.26
CA LEU A 80 -17.25 4.62 -12.00
C LEU A 80 -18.69 5.12 -12.14
N ALA A 81 -18.94 6.15 -12.95
CA ALA A 81 -20.28 6.67 -13.21
C ALA A 81 -21.10 5.72 -14.09
N ALA A 82 -20.48 5.09 -15.09
CA ALA A 82 -21.09 4.05 -15.92
C ALA A 82 -21.45 2.80 -15.10
N VAL A 83 -20.55 2.37 -14.20
CA VAL A 83 -20.80 1.28 -13.25
C VAL A 83 -21.97 1.63 -12.32
N LYS A 84 -22.00 2.83 -11.72
CA LYS A 84 -23.14 3.23 -10.86
C LYS A 84 -24.46 3.16 -11.62
N LYS A 85 -24.51 3.74 -12.83
CA LYS A 85 -25.70 3.73 -13.68
C LYS A 85 -26.17 2.30 -13.98
N LEU A 86 -25.26 1.40 -14.38
CA LEU A 86 -25.58 0.01 -14.71
C LEU A 86 -26.11 -0.76 -13.48
N VAL A 87 -25.45 -0.60 -12.34
CA VAL A 87 -25.82 -1.24 -11.06
C VAL A 87 -27.22 -0.79 -10.62
N HIS A 88 -27.52 0.52 -10.71
CA HIS A 88 -28.84 1.07 -10.42
C HIS A 88 -29.92 0.63 -11.41
N GLN A 89 -29.60 0.50 -12.70
CA GLN A 89 -30.53 -0.02 -13.73
C GLN A 89 -30.98 -1.46 -13.47
N HIS A 90 -30.24 -2.22 -12.67
CA HIS A 90 -30.59 -3.58 -12.25
C HIS A 90 -31.07 -3.67 -10.79
N GLY A 91 -31.36 -2.55 -10.13
CA GLY A 91 -31.85 -2.52 -8.74
C GLY A 91 -30.83 -2.97 -7.69
N ALA A 92 -29.53 -2.95 -8.04
CA ALA A 92 -28.43 -3.26 -7.12
C ALA A 92 -27.81 -1.96 -6.56
N LEU A 93 -27.00 -2.11 -5.50
CA LEU A 93 -26.29 -1.03 -4.83
C LEU A 93 -24.81 -1.02 -5.20
N LEU A 94 -24.22 0.17 -5.36
CA LEU A 94 -22.79 0.35 -5.58
C LEU A 94 -22.07 0.56 -4.24
N ALA A 95 -21.15 -0.34 -3.91
CA ALA A 95 -20.23 -0.18 -2.78
C ALA A 95 -18.82 0.22 -3.25
N PHE A 96 -18.18 1.17 -2.59
CA PHE A 96 -16.74 1.43 -2.71
C PHE A 96 -15.98 0.87 -1.51
N ASP A 97 -15.02 -0.02 -1.76
CA ASP A 97 -14.04 -0.43 -0.76
C ASP A 97 -12.90 0.59 -0.67
N GLU A 98 -13.17 1.68 0.04
CA GLU A 98 -12.20 2.75 0.30
C GLU A 98 -11.25 2.42 1.48
N VAL A 99 -11.17 1.16 1.92
CA VAL A 99 -10.22 0.71 2.97
C VAL A 99 -8.76 0.90 2.56
N LYS A 100 -8.45 0.91 1.25
CA LYS A 100 -7.10 1.18 0.72
C LYS A 100 -6.98 2.53 0.00
N THR A 101 -8.10 3.14 -0.37
CA THR A 101 -8.15 4.35 -1.21
C THR A 101 -8.76 5.58 -0.55
N GLY A 102 -9.40 5.48 0.62
CA GLY A 102 -10.07 6.62 1.26
C GLY A 102 -9.09 7.63 1.85
N LEU A 103 -8.91 7.57 3.18
CA LEU A 103 -8.08 8.46 4.02
C LEU A 103 -6.55 8.38 3.75
N VAL A 104 -6.15 8.03 2.54
CA VAL A 104 -4.75 7.85 2.11
C VAL A 104 -4.49 8.60 0.80
N VAL A 105 -5.47 8.67 -0.11
CA VAL A 105 -5.28 9.37 -1.40
C VAL A 105 -5.75 10.82 -1.37
N HIS A 106 -6.78 11.09 -0.57
CA HIS A 106 -7.52 12.35 -0.54
C HIS A 106 -8.42 12.35 0.70
N PRO A 107 -8.66 13.48 1.42
CA PRO A 107 -9.51 13.49 2.62
C PRO A 107 -10.94 12.96 2.37
N GLY A 108 -11.50 13.19 1.18
CA GLY A 108 -12.79 12.64 0.73
C GLY A 108 -12.71 11.35 -0.11
N GLY A 109 -11.55 10.68 -0.14
CA GLY A 109 -11.33 9.44 -0.91
C GLY A 109 -11.51 9.57 -2.43
N VAL A 110 -11.56 8.41 -3.10
CA VAL A 110 -11.90 8.27 -4.53
C VAL A 110 -13.29 8.83 -4.83
N THR A 111 -14.22 8.70 -3.87
CA THR A 111 -15.56 9.30 -3.89
C THR A 111 -15.52 10.78 -4.29
N ALA A 112 -14.69 11.58 -3.62
CA ALA A 112 -14.53 13.00 -3.92
C ALA A 112 -13.67 13.25 -5.16
N MET A 113 -12.59 12.47 -5.39
CA MET A 113 -11.73 12.65 -6.58
C MET A 113 -12.46 12.46 -7.92
N TYR A 114 -13.42 11.53 -7.98
CA TYR A 114 -14.14 11.20 -9.22
C TYR A 114 -15.57 11.78 -9.27
N GLY A 115 -16.03 12.42 -8.20
CA GLY A 115 -17.39 12.96 -8.10
C GLY A 115 -18.51 11.92 -8.12
N VAL A 116 -18.19 10.63 -7.92
CA VAL A 116 -19.15 9.52 -7.93
C VAL A 116 -19.38 9.07 -6.49
N VAL A 117 -20.51 9.49 -5.92
CA VAL A 117 -20.96 9.03 -4.59
C VAL A 117 -21.46 7.59 -4.68
N PRO A 118 -20.87 6.61 -3.97
CA PRO A 118 -21.41 5.25 -3.90
C PRO A 118 -22.62 5.21 -2.96
N ASP A 119 -23.36 4.10 -2.95
CA ASP A 119 -24.49 3.91 -2.03
C ASP A 119 -24.02 3.33 -0.69
N ILE A 120 -22.86 2.65 -0.69
CA ILE A 120 -22.13 2.13 0.48
C ILE A 120 -20.65 2.50 0.37
N VAL A 121 -20.01 2.87 1.46
CA VAL A 121 -18.55 3.07 1.54
C VAL A 121 -17.95 2.32 2.73
N CYS A 122 -16.88 1.57 2.50
CA CYS A 122 -16.11 0.89 3.55
C CYS A 122 -14.79 1.62 3.80
N LEU A 123 -14.43 1.85 5.07
CA LEU A 123 -13.19 2.51 5.49
C LEU A 123 -12.52 1.68 6.61
N ALA A 124 -11.19 1.61 6.62
CA ALA A 124 -10.39 0.99 7.69
C ALA A 124 -8.92 1.44 7.55
N LYS A 125 -7.96 0.59 7.96
CA LYS A 125 -6.50 0.84 7.90
C LYS A 125 -6.11 2.16 8.57
N ALA A 126 -5.87 3.22 7.80
CA ALA A 126 -5.43 4.52 8.29
C ALA A 126 -6.39 5.09 9.36
N LEU A 127 -7.70 4.87 9.18
CA LEU A 127 -8.77 5.27 10.10
C LEU A 127 -8.47 4.98 11.58
N GLY A 128 -7.90 3.80 11.89
CA GLY A 128 -7.71 3.33 13.26
C GLY A 128 -6.45 3.82 13.96
N GLY A 129 -5.56 4.56 13.29
CA GLY A 129 -4.29 5.01 13.89
C GLY A 129 -3.36 3.88 14.33
N GLY A 130 -3.49 2.69 13.72
CA GLY A 130 -2.79 1.46 14.11
C GLY A 130 -3.62 0.49 14.97
N LEU A 131 -4.77 0.92 15.50
CA LEU A 131 -5.71 0.03 16.20
C LEU A 131 -6.67 -0.67 15.21
N PRO A 132 -7.24 -1.84 15.58
CA PRO A 132 -8.27 -2.51 14.79
C PRO A 132 -9.54 -1.65 14.65
N CYS A 133 -9.66 -0.96 13.51
CA CYS A 133 -10.79 -0.11 13.20
C CYS A 133 -11.27 -0.33 11.76
N GLY A 134 -12.59 -0.42 11.61
CA GLY A 134 -13.28 -0.33 10.33
C GLY A 134 -14.62 0.36 10.52
N ALA A 135 -15.11 1.00 9.47
CA ALA A 135 -16.40 1.68 9.41
C ALA A 135 -17.10 1.36 8.09
N ILE A 136 -18.43 1.33 8.12
CA ILE A 136 -19.28 1.27 6.94
C ILE A 136 -20.22 2.48 7.01
N GLY A 137 -20.26 3.26 5.94
CA GLY A 137 -21.24 4.32 5.71
C GLY A 137 -22.02 4.06 4.43
N GLY A 138 -22.98 4.93 4.12
CA GLY A 138 -23.80 4.82 2.92
C GLY A 138 -24.87 5.90 2.86
N THR A 139 -25.75 5.82 1.87
CA THR A 139 -26.92 6.71 1.78
C THR A 139 -27.91 6.43 2.92
N ASN A 140 -28.75 7.42 3.26
CA ASN A 140 -29.79 7.25 4.27
C ASN A 140 -30.71 6.05 3.96
N GLU A 141 -31.01 5.81 2.68
CA GLU A 141 -31.79 4.65 2.24
C GLU A 141 -31.17 3.32 2.68
N VAL A 142 -29.87 3.13 2.50
CA VAL A 142 -29.18 1.90 2.91
C VAL A 142 -28.98 1.84 4.42
N MET A 143 -28.46 2.93 5.01
CA MET A 143 -28.13 2.98 6.45
C MET A 143 -29.37 2.95 7.35
N SER A 144 -30.55 3.33 6.82
CA SER A 144 -31.83 3.20 7.54
C SER A 144 -32.16 1.76 7.95
N ALA A 145 -31.61 0.75 7.26
CA ALA A 145 -31.74 -0.63 7.68
C ALA A 145 -31.20 -0.86 9.11
N ILE A 146 -30.18 -0.12 9.53
CA ILE A 146 -29.60 -0.18 10.87
C ILE A 146 -30.41 0.66 11.87
N THR A 147 -30.73 1.92 11.53
CA THR A 147 -31.43 2.84 12.45
C THR A 147 -32.86 2.39 12.77
N ASP A 148 -33.53 1.76 11.81
CA ASP A 148 -34.93 1.34 11.92
C ASP A 148 -35.06 -0.09 12.46
N GLY A 149 -33.95 -0.71 12.89
CA GLY A 149 -33.91 -2.06 13.47
C GLY A 149 -34.12 -3.22 12.50
N ARG A 150 -34.17 -2.96 11.18
CA ARG A 150 -34.29 -4.01 10.14
C ARG A 150 -33.05 -4.91 10.05
N TYR A 151 -31.88 -4.41 10.46
CA TYR A 151 -30.62 -5.13 10.57
C TYR A 151 -29.87 -4.73 11.85
N ASN A 152 -29.53 -5.70 12.69
CA ASN A 152 -28.85 -5.45 13.97
C ASN A 152 -27.32 -5.55 13.83
N GLN A 153 -26.64 -4.40 13.74
CA GLN A 153 -25.19 -4.30 13.57
C GLN A 153 -24.42 -4.51 14.89
N VAL A 154 -24.42 -5.76 15.39
CA VAL A 154 -23.73 -6.14 16.64
C VAL A 154 -22.20 -6.24 16.50
N GLY A 155 -21.48 -6.11 17.62
CA GLY A 155 -20.06 -6.44 17.74
C GLY A 155 -19.44 -5.88 19.02
N THR A 156 -18.83 -6.74 19.85
CA THR A 156 -18.39 -6.42 21.23
C THR A 156 -17.38 -5.26 21.32
N PHE A 157 -16.60 -5.04 20.26
CA PHE A 157 -15.58 -3.98 20.21
C PHE A 157 -15.96 -2.81 19.28
N ASN A 158 -17.17 -2.81 18.69
CA ASN A 158 -17.64 -1.73 17.84
C ASN A 158 -17.72 -0.44 18.66
N GLY A 159 -17.16 0.66 18.14
CA GLY A 159 -17.18 1.96 18.83
C GLY A 159 -16.38 2.03 20.15
N ASN A 160 -15.47 1.09 20.43
CA ASN A 160 -14.74 1.08 21.71
C ASN A 160 -13.96 2.41 21.95
N PRO A 161 -13.93 2.95 23.19
CA PRO A 161 -13.43 4.31 23.44
C PRO A 161 -11.99 4.58 23.03
N LEU A 162 -11.12 3.57 23.16
CA LEU A 162 -9.70 3.67 22.76
C LEU A 162 -9.58 3.87 21.25
N THR A 163 -10.25 3.02 20.46
CA THR A 163 -10.25 3.09 19.00
C THR A 163 -10.91 4.37 18.51
N MET A 164 -12.02 4.79 19.11
CA MET A 164 -12.70 6.05 18.74
C MET A 164 -11.86 7.29 19.07
N SER A 165 -11.09 7.27 20.16
CA SER A 165 -10.17 8.37 20.51
C SER A 165 -9.01 8.48 19.52
N ALA A 166 -8.40 7.36 19.14
CA ALA A 166 -7.37 7.33 18.10
C ALA A 166 -7.92 7.74 16.72
N THR A 167 -9.11 7.25 16.36
CA THR A 167 -9.80 7.58 15.10
C THR A 167 -10.08 9.08 14.99
N ARG A 168 -10.51 9.73 16.09
CA ARG A 168 -10.69 11.19 16.11
C ARG A 168 -9.36 11.90 15.84
N ALA A 169 -8.30 11.60 16.59
CA ALA A 169 -7.00 12.26 16.42
C ALA A 169 -6.43 12.05 15.00
N VAL A 170 -6.60 10.86 14.41
CA VAL A 170 -6.25 10.61 13.01
C VAL A 170 -6.95 11.59 12.07
N LEU A 171 -8.27 11.76 12.22
CA LEU A 171 -9.09 12.58 11.33
C LEU A 171 -8.98 14.10 11.58
N THR A 172 -8.68 14.53 12.81
CA THR A 172 -8.67 15.97 13.17
C THR A 172 -7.27 16.57 13.38
N GLU A 173 -6.25 15.76 13.63
CA GLU A 173 -4.91 16.23 14.04
C GLU A 173 -3.77 15.66 13.17
N VAL A 174 -3.95 14.49 12.54
CA VAL A 174 -2.89 13.83 11.73
C VAL A 174 -3.11 14.01 10.23
N LEU A 175 -4.31 13.69 9.72
CA LEU A 175 -4.62 13.71 8.29
C LEU A 175 -5.23 15.06 7.87
N THR A 176 -4.52 16.15 8.20
CA THR A 176 -4.90 17.53 7.86
C THR A 176 -4.58 17.87 6.39
N ASP A 177 -5.18 18.94 5.86
CA ASP A 177 -4.92 19.40 4.49
C ASP A 177 -3.44 19.69 4.23
N ASP A 178 -2.72 20.28 5.20
CA ASP A 178 -1.25 20.47 5.16
C ASP A 178 -0.49 19.14 5.05
N ALA A 179 -0.98 18.08 5.70
CA ALA A 179 -0.36 16.76 5.64
C ALA A 179 -0.57 16.12 4.26
N TYR A 180 -1.77 16.24 3.67
CA TYR A 180 -2.02 15.83 2.28
C TYR A 180 -1.22 16.65 1.27
N ALA A 181 -1.11 17.97 1.46
CA ALA A 181 -0.32 18.85 0.59
C ALA A 181 1.17 18.46 0.58
N ARG A 182 1.76 18.23 1.76
CA ARG A 182 3.15 17.75 1.89
C ARG A 182 3.33 16.35 1.29
N ALA A 183 2.36 15.45 1.48
CA ALA A 183 2.40 14.12 0.88
C ALA A 183 2.36 14.17 -0.65
N ASN A 184 1.55 15.08 -1.23
CA ASN A 184 1.54 15.31 -2.68
C ASN A 184 2.90 15.86 -3.17
N GLU A 185 3.50 16.82 -2.47
CA GLU A 185 4.80 17.40 -2.85
C GLU A 185 5.94 16.35 -2.82
N VAL A 186 6.05 15.60 -1.72
CA VAL A 186 7.07 14.55 -1.55
C VAL A 186 6.81 13.40 -2.54
N GLY A 187 5.54 13.02 -2.71
CA GLY A 187 5.17 11.92 -3.58
C GLY A 187 5.42 12.20 -5.06
N ALA A 188 5.08 13.41 -5.53
CA ALA A 188 5.31 13.81 -6.91
C ALA A 188 6.82 13.90 -7.23
N TYR A 189 7.62 14.36 -6.26
CA TYR A 189 9.08 14.32 -6.35
C TYR A 189 9.61 12.88 -6.49
N VAL A 190 9.17 11.94 -5.65
CA VAL A 190 9.62 10.54 -5.75
C VAL A 190 9.15 9.90 -7.05
N LEU A 191 7.88 10.05 -7.43
CA LEU A 191 7.34 9.48 -8.66
C LEU A 191 8.13 9.94 -9.89
N LYS A 192 8.34 11.26 -10.05
CA LYS A 192 9.01 11.81 -11.23
C LYS A 192 10.41 11.24 -11.37
N ASN A 193 11.24 11.39 -10.32
CA ASN A 193 12.62 10.94 -10.37
C ASN A 193 12.72 9.41 -10.50
N ALA A 194 11.77 8.64 -9.96
CA ALA A 194 11.76 7.19 -10.11
C ALA A 194 11.54 6.75 -11.57
N VAL A 195 10.58 7.39 -12.24
CA VAL A 195 10.31 7.16 -13.66
C VAL A 195 11.48 7.67 -14.53
N ASP A 196 12.02 8.87 -14.26
CA ASP A 196 13.19 9.40 -14.97
C ASP A 196 14.39 8.44 -14.88
N ILE A 197 14.67 7.89 -13.68
CA ILE A 197 15.77 6.94 -13.44
C ILE A 197 15.55 5.68 -14.29
N LEU A 198 14.41 5.01 -14.17
CA LEU A 198 14.14 3.78 -14.92
C LEU A 198 14.23 4.00 -16.44
N GLN A 199 13.64 5.10 -16.94
CA GLN A 199 13.69 5.44 -18.36
C GLN A 199 15.11 5.78 -18.85
N SER A 200 15.95 6.43 -18.02
CA SER A 200 17.36 6.69 -18.38
C SER A 200 18.23 5.43 -18.45
N HIS A 201 17.81 4.37 -17.75
CA HIS A 201 18.39 3.02 -17.85
C HIS A 201 17.71 2.15 -18.95
N GLY A 202 16.85 2.73 -19.78
CA GLY A 202 16.17 2.04 -20.89
C GLY A 202 14.97 1.18 -20.48
N GLN A 203 14.57 1.21 -19.21
CA GLN A 203 13.43 0.45 -18.69
C GLN A 203 12.13 1.22 -18.93
N GLY A 204 11.13 0.53 -19.49
CA GLY A 204 9.78 1.07 -19.60
C GLY A 204 9.18 1.25 -18.21
N ALA A 205 8.80 2.48 -17.86
CA ALA A 205 8.25 2.80 -16.54
C ALA A 205 7.16 3.87 -16.60
N HIS A 206 6.12 3.65 -15.78
CA HIS A 206 5.05 4.61 -15.48
C HIS A 206 4.73 4.58 -13.99
N GLY A 207 3.78 5.41 -13.55
CA GLY A 207 3.33 5.41 -12.17
C GLY A 207 2.22 6.42 -11.86
N TYR A 208 1.82 6.46 -10.60
CA TYR A 208 0.69 7.26 -10.11
C TYR A 208 1.00 7.84 -8.73
N GLN A 209 0.53 9.06 -8.44
CA GLN A 209 0.63 9.66 -7.12
C GLN A 209 -0.71 10.27 -6.72
N PHE A 210 -1.19 9.92 -5.53
CA PHE A 210 -2.40 10.48 -4.94
C PHE A 210 -2.23 10.52 -3.41
N GLY A 211 -2.17 11.72 -2.81
CA GLY A 211 -1.93 11.90 -1.38
C GLY A 211 -0.69 11.15 -0.89
N PHE A 212 -0.89 10.30 0.12
CA PHE A 212 0.12 9.45 0.75
C PHE A 212 0.51 8.21 -0.08
N LYS A 213 -0.04 8.04 -1.29
CA LYS A 213 0.33 6.97 -2.22
C LYS A 213 1.21 7.47 -3.37
N VAL A 214 2.31 6.75 -3.61
CA VAL A 214 3.13 6.84 -4.84
C VAL A 214 3.31 5.44 -5.39
N SER A 215 2.98 5.17 -6.64
CA SER A 215 3.14 3.89 -7.33
C SER A 215 4.11 4.03 -8.49
N VAL A 216 5.06 3.11 -8.59
CA VAL A 216 5.98 2.97 -9.72
C VAL A 216 5.81 1.56 -10.29
N VAL A 217 5.73 1.45 -11.61
CA VAL A 217 5.43 0.21 -12.32
C VAL A 217 6.46 0.02 -13.43
N PHE A 218 7.11 -1.14 -13.42
CA PHE A 218 8.18 -1.52 -14.34
C PHE A 218 7.59 -2.05 -15.66
N CYS A 219 6.78 -1.22 -16.31
CA CYS A 219 6.22 -1.43 -17.64
C CYS A 219 6.04 -0.08 -18.33
N ALA A 220 6.24 0.00 -19.65
CA ALA A 220 6.03 1.21 -20.43
C ALA A 220 4.55 1.63 -20.45
N GLU A 221 3.65 0.67 -20.70
CA GLU A 221 2.23 0.93 -20.86
C GLU A 221 1.46 0.84 -19.53
N PRO A 222 0.54 1.79 -19.23
CA PRO A 222 -0.34 1.72 -18.08
C PRO A 222 -1.26 0.51 -18.08
N ALA A 223 -1.28 -0.25 -16.97
CA ALA A 223 -2.24 -1.33 -16.78
C ALA A 223 -3.66 -0.76 -16.55
N ILE A 224 -4.57 -0.95 -17.51
CA ILE A 224 -5.96 -0.48 -17.44
C ILE A 224 -6.92 -1.52 -16.84
N ASN A 225 -6.51 -2.79 -16.78
CA ASN A 225 -7.19 -3.85 -16.05
C ASN A 225 -6.22 -4.90 -15.46
N TYR A 226 -6.76 -5.84 -14.69
CA TYR A 226 -5.97 -6.87 -14.00
C TYR A 226 -5.16 -7.78 -14.94
N ARG A 227 -5.57 -7.98 -16.20
CA ARG A 227 -4.81 -8.82 -17.15
C ARG A 227 -3.50 -8.14 -17.53
N ASP A 228 -3.53 -6.86 -17.88
CA ASP A 228 -2.34 -6.08 -18.22
C ASP A 228 -1.37 -6.02 -17.03
N PHE A 229 -1.91 -5.92 -15.81
CA PHE A 229 -1.13 -6.02 -14.56
C PHE A 229 -0.47 -7.39 -14.35
N LEU A 230 -0.92 -8.47 -15.00
CA LEU A 230 -0.24 -9.76 -14.99
C LEU A 230 0.99 -9.79 -15.92
N GLU A 231 1.10 -8.90 -16.90
CA GLU A 231 2.27 -8.87 -17.80
C GLU A 231 3.49 -8.19 -17.17
N VAL A 232 3.32 -7.43 -16.09
CA VAL A 232 4.43 -6.76 -15.39
C VAL A 232 5.33 -7.78 -14.68
N SER A 233 6.64 -7.65 -14.90
CA SER A 233 7.67 -8.63 -14.51
C SER A 233 7.76 -8.85 -12.99
N THR A 234 7.35 -10.04 -12.53
CA THR A 234 7.49 -10.47 -11.14
C THR A 234 8.97 -10.51 -10.71
N GLY A 235 9.88 -10.91 -11.60
CA GLY A 235 11.30 -11.06 -11.28
C GLY A 235 12.00 -9.72 -11.08
N ALA A 236 11.75 -8.73 -11.94
CA ALA A 236 12.27 -7.37 -11.77
C ALA A 236 11.70 -6.70 -10.51
N MET A 237 10.40 -6.90 -10.23
CA MET A 237 9.76 -6.39 -9.02
C MET A 237 10.26 -7.06 -7.73
N HIS A 238 10.59 -8.36 -7.77
CA HIS A 238 11.18 -9.06 -6.62
C HIS A 238 12.64 -8.63 -6.39
N LEU A 239 13.42 -8.49 -7.45
CA LEU A 239 14.77 -7.92 -7.38
C LEU A 239 14.76 -6.49 -6.82
N ASN A 240 13.79 -5.66 -7.23
CA ASN A 240 13.58 -4.34 -6.66
C ASN A 240 13.28 -4.40 -5.15
N TYR A 241 12.37 -5.28 -4.71
CA TYR A 241 12.13 -5.49 -3.27
C TYR A 241 13.42 -5.84 -2.52
N LEU A 242 14.22 -6.77 -3.04
CA LEU A 242 15.48 -7.18 -2.42
C LEU A 242 16.49 -6.03 -2.38
N MET A 243 16.72 -5.32 -3.50
CA MET A 243 17.69 -4.21 -3.57
C MET A 243 17.27 -3.00 -2.73
N GLN A 244 15.97 -2.71 -2.63
CA GLN A 244 15.43 -1.68 -1.76
C GLN A 244 15.56 -2.07 -0.28
N PHE A 245 15.24 -3.32 0.09
CA PHE A 245 15.47 -3.84 1.43
C PHE A 245 16.96 -3.78 1.81
N ASN A 246 17.82 -4.27 0.91
CA ASN A 246 19.28 -4.24 0.99
C ASN A 246 19.85 -2.81 0.90
N GLY A 247 19.01 -1.79 0.71
CA GLY A 247 19.31 -0.37 0.82
C GLY A 247 18.52 0.37 1.92
N GLY A 248 17.86 -0.33 2.83
CA GLY A 248 17.15 0.28 3.97
C GLY A 248 15.76 0.85 3.66
N VAL A 249 15.06 0.25 2.68
CA VAL A 249 13.69 0.55 2.27
C VAL A 249 12.93 -0.76 1.99
N PHE A 250 12.33 -1.39 3.00
CA PHE A 250 11.42 -2.53 2.80
C PHE A 250 10.16 -2.11 2.04
N LEU A 251 10.06 -2.50 0.78
CA LEU A 251 8.78 -2.54 0.07
C LEU A 251 7.92 -3.70 0.58
N ALA A 252 6.66 -3.79 0.16
CA ALA A 252 5.92 -5.03 0.37
C ALA A 252 6.56 -6.14 -0.50
N PRO A 253 6.89 -7.33 0.05
CA PRO A 253 7.59 -8.40 -0.68
C PRO A 253 6.81 -8.99 -1.87
N TRP A 254 5.53 -8.64 -2.00
CA TRP A 254 4.63 -9.16 -3.02
C TRP A 254 3.90 -8.04 -3.74
N GLY A 255 4.28 -7.77 -4.99
CA GLY A 255 3.56 -6.89 -5.88
C GLY A 255 4.19 -6.85 -7.27
N LYS A 256 3.36 -6.86 -8.32
CA LYS A 256 3.76 -6.54 -9.70
C LYS A 256 3.85 -5.02 -9.96
N SER A 257 3.81 -4.23 -8.89
CA SER A 257 3.91 -2.77 -8.85
C SER A 257 4.39 -2.37 -7.47
N GLU A 258 5.20 -1.32 -7.38
CA GLU A 258 5.32 -0.60 -6.11
C GLU A 258 4.02 0.16 -5.81
N SER A 259 3.74 0.43 -4.53
CA SER A 259 3.28 1.79 -4.21
C SER A 259 3.59 2.22 -2.78
N LEU A 260 4.72 2.90 -2.61
CA LEU A 260 5.12 3.58 -1.39
C LEU A 260 3.91 4.23 -0.70
N THR A 261 3.71 3.86 0.56
CA THR A 261 2.62 4.34 1.43
C THR A 261 3.25 5.22 2.49
N MET A 262 3.39 6.49 2.17
CA MET A 262 4.04 7.46 3.03
C MET A 262 3.17 7.69 4.29
N SER A 263 3.78 7.72 5.47
CA SER A 263 3.17 8.37 6.63
C SER A 263 3.47 9.88 6.61
N VAL A 264 2.74 10.66 7.40
CA VAL A 264 2.89 12.13 7.56
C VAL A 264 4.29 12.63 7.94
N ALA A 265 5.18 11.72 8.35
CA ALA A 265 6.56 12.01 8.76
C ALA A 265 7.60 11.80 7.64
N HIS A 266 7.19 11.43 6.42
CA HIS A 266 8.10 11.33 5.28
C HIS A 266 8.41 12.71 4.68
N ASP A 267 9.65 12.87 4.23
CA ASP A 267 10.14 14.01 3.47
C ASP A 267 10.99 13.54 2.28
N ARG A 268 11.54 14.48 1.48
CA ARG A 268 12.36 14.14 0.31
C ARG A 268 13.58 13.28 0.62
N SER A 269 14.23 13.44 1.78
CA SER A 269 15.40 12.64 2.16
C SER A 269 15.09 11.16 2.36
N HIS A 270 13.84 10.84 2.68
CA HIS A 270 13.35 9.45 2.71
C HIS A 270 13.22 8.89 1.29
N GLY A 271 12.72 9.73 0.37
CA GLY A 271 12.64 9.43 -1.07
C GLY A 271 14.00 9.28 -1.73
N ASP A 272 14.99 10.11 -1.35
CA ASP A 272 16.34 10.08 -1.93
C ASP A 272 17.04 8.73 -1.70
N VAL A 273 16.84 8.08 -0.55
CA VAL A 273 17.36 6.73 -0.28
C VAL A 273 16.72 5.70 -1.22
N PHE A 274 15.39 5.77 -1.41
CA PHE A 274 14.67 4.91 -2.35
C PHE A 274 15.15 5.12 -3.80
N LEU A 275 15.37 6.37 -4.22
CA LEU A 275 15.86 6.72 -5.56
C LEU A 275 17.30 6.25 -5.80
N GLN A 276 18.18 6.33 -4.79
CA GLN A 276 19.55 5.79 -4.86
C GLN A 276 19.56 4.27 -5.09
N ASN A 277 18.70 3.54 -4.39
CA ASN A 277 18.54 2.09 -4.59
C ASN A 277 17.95 1.77 -5.97
N LEU A 278 17.01 2.58 -6.46
CA LEU A 278 16.41 2.41 -7.78
C LEU A 278 17.40 2.68 -8.92
N SER A 279 18.31 3.64 -8.76
CA SER A 279 19.40 3.87 -9.72
C SER A 279 20.41 2.72 -9.72
N ARG A 280 20.72 2.13 -8.55
CA ARG A 280 21.51 0.89 -8.46
C ARG A 280 20.82 -0.27 -9.19
N LEU A 281 19.49 -0.39 -9.06
CA LEU A 281 18.71 -1.40 -9.77
C LEU A 281 18.73 -1.20 -11.28
N GLY A 282 18.51 0.02 -11.78
CA GLY A 282 18.62 0.34 -13.21
C GLY A 282 19.98 -0.01 -13.82
N GLY A 283 21.05 -0.04 -13.01
CA GLY A 283 22.36 -0.51 -13.43
C GLY A 283 22.51 -2.02 -13.65
N VAL A 284 21.48 -2.84 -13.34
CA VAL A 284 21.55 -4.32 -13.41
C VAL A 284 20.36 -5.02 -14.10
N ILE A 285 19.33 -4.28 -14.53
CA ILE A 285 18.14 -4.83 -15.25
C ILE A 285 18.06 -4.36 -16.71
#